data_AF-A0A7Y3JR56-F1
#
_entry.id   AF-A0A7Y3JR56-F1
#
_cell.length_a   1.000
_cell.length_b   1.000
_cell.length_c   1.000
_cell.angle_alpha   90.00
_cell.angle_beta   90.00
_cell.angle_gamma   90.00
#
_symmetry.space_group_name_H-M   'P 1'
#
loop_
_entity.id
_entity.type
_entity.pdbx_description
1 polymer ?
#
loop_
_entity_poly.entity_id
_entity_poly.type
_entity_poly.pdbx_seq_one_letter_code
_entity_poly.pdbx_strand_id
1 'polypeptide(L)'
;MNAKPLASLTSGLLARKGTAKPAMRPQGFAGFGHRQEDLGWNDMGFDAPQPVAEPPVVVRQQEDLAVRLANVEATPRAAPGTARDKAAFTLRLDGDRHLRLRLASAVRHRSSQQLVTEALDALLAGMPELDELVAQAKSRSKGN
;
A
#
# COMPACT_ATOMS: atom_id res chain seq x y z
N MET A 1 39.47 0.48 9.58
CA MET A 1 38.31 0.48 10.48
C MET A 1 37.22 1.32 9.81
N ASN A 2 36.27 0.69 9.11
CA ASN A 2 35.26 1.44 8.36
C ASN A 2 33.95 1.48 9.17
N ALA A 3 33.48 2.68 9.50
CA ALA A 3 32.33 2.88 10.37
C ALA A 3 31.03 2.51 9.63
N LYS A 4 30.17 1.73 10.30
CA LYS A 4 28.88 1.28 9.77
C LYS A 4 27.91 2.47 9.73
N PRO A 5 27.15 2.68 8.63
CA PRO A 5 26.22 3.81 8.54
C PRO A 5 25.10 3.68 9.58
N LEU A 6 24.76 4.81 10.22
CA LEU A 6 23.66 4.90 11.19
C LEU A 6 22.32 4.56 10.51
N ALA A 7 21.58 3.65 11.11
CA ALA A 7 20.30 3.18 10.59
C ALA A 7 19.28 4.32 10.50
N SER A 8 18.81 4.65 9.29
CA SER A 8 17.76 5.64 9.08
C SER A 8 16.38 5.06 9.40
N LEU A 9 15.59 5.81 10.16
CA LEU A 9 14.26 5.40 10.58
C LEU A 9 13.27 5.59 9.43
N THR A 10 12.94 4.51 8.73
CA THR A 10 11.91 4.54 7.68
C THR A 10 10.51 4.65 8.29
N SER A 11 9.58 5.27 7.58
CA SER A 11 8.20 5.54 8.03
C SER A 11 7.47 4.29 8.52
N GLY A 12 7.76 3.14 7.91
CA GLY A 12 7.23 1.85 8.36
C GLY A 12 7.82 1.35 9.68
N LEU A 13 9.07 1.70 9.99
CA LEU A 13 9.76 1.35 11.23
C LEU A 13 9.30 2.25 12.39
N LEU A 14 9.01 3.53 12.11
CA LEU A 14 8.34 4.46 13.04
C LEU A 14 6.90 4.02 13.37
N ALA A 15 6.11 3.67 12.36
CA ALA A 15 4.73 3.22 12.53
C ALA A 15 4.62 1.92 13.36
N ARG A 16 5.63 1.05 13.28
CA ARG A 16 5.69 -0.19 14.08
C ARG A 16 6.36 -0.04 15.44
N LYS A 17 7.14 1.02 15.67
CA LYS A 17 7.78 1.32 16.97
C LYS A 17 6.80 1.89 18.02
N GLY A 18 5.50 1.91 17.73
CA GLY A 18 4.46 2.24 18.72
C GLY A 18 3.88 1.03 19.47
N THR A 19 4.14 -0.21 19.03
CA THR A 19 3.49 -1.42 19.61
C THR A 19 4.45 -2.30 20.42
N ALA A 20 5.68 -1.84 20.65
CA ALA A 20 6.65 -2.56 21.47
C ALA A 20 6.22 -2.51 22.95
N LYS A 21 5.78 -3.65 23.51
CA LYS A 21 5.54 -3.82 24.94
C LYS A 21 6.78 -3.40 25.73
N PRO A 22 6.66 -2.62 26.82
CA PRO A 22 7.79 -2.21 27.63
C PRO A 22 8.53 -3.45 28.16
N ALA A 23 9.85 -3.50 27.95
CA ALA A 23 10.71 -4.62 28.34
C ALA A 23 10.95 -4.70 29.86
N MET A 24 10.40 -3.76 30.65
CA MET A 24 10.54 -3.71 32.10
C MET A 24 9.21 -4.03 32.76
N ARG A 25 9.15 -5.19 33.42
CA ARG A 25 8.13 -5.52 34.40
C ARG A 25 8.48 -4.72 35.67
N PRO A 26 7.63 -3.82 36.20
CA PRO A 26 7.95 -3.14 37.45
C PRO A 26 8.12 -4.22 38.52
N GLN A 27 9.28 -4.21 39.17
CA GLN A 27 9.61 -5.11 40.27
C GLN A 27 8.72 -4.79 41.47
N GLY A 28 7.53 -5.37 41.51
CA GLY A 28 6.71 -5.47 42.72
C GLY A 28 7.18 -6.67 43.54
N PHE A 29 8.15 -6.45 44.42
CA PHE A 29 8.39 -7.32 45.57
C PHE A 29 7.40 -6.94 46.68
N ALA A 30 6.83 -7.96 47.30
CA ALA A 30 5.75 -7.92 48.27
C ALA A 30 5.94 -6.93 49.44
N GLY A 31 4.84 -6.32 49.87
CA GLY A 31 4.75 -5.61 51.14
C GLY A 31 3.30 -5.27 51.48
N PHE A 32 2.70 -6.08 52.34
CA PHE A 32 1.38 -5.88 52.95
C PHE A 32 1.23 -4.48 53.58
N GLY A 33 0.05 -3.86 53.45
CA GLY A 33 -0.49 -3.04 54.53
C GLY A 33 -1.19 -1.73 54.16
N HIS A 34 -2.51 -1.74 54.32
CA HIS A 34 -3.33 -0.66 54.90
C HIS A 34 -3.50 0.68 54.15
N ARG A 35 -4.66 0.82 53.49
CA ARG A 35 -5.79 1.68 53.95
C ARG A 35 -5.46 3.14 54.34
N GLN A 36 -4.60 3.85 53.61
CA GLN A 36 -4.29 5.27 53.88
C GLN A 36 -4.29 6.21 52.66
N GLU A 37 -4.66 5.76 51.46
CA GLU A 37 -4.69 6.61 50.26
C GLU A 37 -6.08 7.23 49.98
N ASP A 38 -6.94 7.30 51.01
CA ASP A 38 -8.38 7.65 50.91
C ASP A 38 -8.73 9.10 51.28
N LEU A 39 -7.78 10.01 51.53
CA LEU A 39 -8.12 11.39 51.94
C LEU A 39 -7.07 12.40 51.50
N GLY A 40 -7.17 12.90 50.26
CA GLY A 40 -6.27 13.97 49.83
C GLY A 40 -6.69 14.80 48.64
N TRP A 41 -7.49 14.29 47.69
CA TRP A 41 -7.78 15.02 46.44
C TRP A 41 -9.20 14.77 45.89
N ASN A 42 -10.13 14.34 46.76
CA ASN A 42 -11.53 14.04 46.38
C ASN A 42 -12.57 14.74 47.28
N ASP A 43 -12.18 15.75 48.05
CA ASP A 43 -13.12 16.59 48.82
C ASP A 43 -13.22 17.98 48.19
N MET A 44 -13.81 18.04 46.99
CA MET A 44 -14.33 19.26 46.38
C MET A 44 -15.67 18.89 45.77
N GLY A 45 -16.70 18.85 46.62
CA GLY A 45 -18.07 18.57 46.20
C GLY A 45 -18.56 19.62 45.22
N PHE A 46 -18.65 19.27 43.95
CA PHE A 46 -19.60 19.85 43.00
C PHE A 46 -20.00 18.76 42.01
N ASP A 47 -21.30 18.47 41.96
CA ASP A 47 -21.93 17.75 40.87
C ASP A 47 -21.82 18.63 39.61
N ALA A 48 -20.64 18.60 38.98
CA ALA A 48 -20.40 19.31 37.74
C ALA A 48 -21.00 18.50 36.61
N PRO A 49 -21.84 19.09 35.73
CA PRO A 49 -22.37 18.36 34.58
C PRO A 49 -21.18 17.85 33.78
N GLN A 50 -21.09 16.52 33.62
CA GLN A 50 -20.03 15.94 32.81
C GLN A 50 -20.09 16.55 31.41
N PRO A 51 -19.03 17.23 30.94
CA PRO A 51 -19.03 17.74 29.59
C PRO A 51 -19.14 16.54 28.66
N VAL A 52 -20.18 16.50 27.84
CA VAL A 52 -20.32 15.52 26.76
C VAL A 52 -19.06 15.64 25.90
N ALA A 53 -18.14 14.68 26.07
CA ALA A 53 -16.86 14.69 25.41
C ALA A 53 -17.12 14.51 23.91
N GLU A 54 -17.05 15.61 23.16
CA GLU A 54 -17.11 15.54 21.71
C GLU A 54 -15.97 14.65 21.21
N PRO A 55 -16.25 13.67 20.33
CA PRO A 55 -15.23 12.77 19.84
C PRO A 55 -14.12 13.57 19.17
N PRO A 56 -12.85 13.15 19.35
CA PRO A 56 -11.70 13.88 18.84
C PRO A 56 -11.80 14.04 17.32
N VAL A 57 -11.38 15.21 16.83
CA VAL A 57 -11.48 15.64 15.42
C VAL A 57 -10.99 14.57 14.42
N VAL A 58 -10.01 13.76 14.81
CA VAL A 58 -9.43 12.68 13.99
C VAL A 58 -10.44 11.55 13.72
N VAL A 59 -11.29 11.22 14.69
CA VAL A 59 -12.33 10.17 14.52
C VAL A 59 -13.40 10.65 13.55
N ARG A 60 -13.83 11.92 13.69
CA ARG A 60 -14.76 12.56 12.75
C ARG A 60 -14.22 12.58 11.32
N GLN A 61 -12.94 12.92 11.14
CA GLN A 61 -12.28 12.90 9.84
C GLN A 61 -12.20 11.49 9.21
N GLN A 62 -11.97 10.45 10.02
CA GLN A 62 -11.93 9.07 9.54
C GLN A 62 -13.31 8.58 9.09
N GLU A 63 -14.35 8.94 9.84
CA GLU A 63 -15.74 8.65 9.50
C GLU A 63 -16.14 9.37 8.19
N ASP A 64 -15.80 10.64 8.05
CA ASP A 64 -16.04 11.42 6.83
C ASP A 64 -15.33 10.80 5.61
N LEU A 65 -14.08 10.36 5.78
CA LEU A 65 -13.33 9.70 4.71
C LEU A 65 -13.92 8.33 4.36
N ALA A 66 -14.37 7.56 5.34
CA ALA A 66 -15.02 6.27 5.14
C ALA A 66 -16.35 6.43 4.37
N VAL A 67 -17.15 7.44 4.73
CA VAL A 67 -18.38 7.80 4.01
C VAL A 67 -18.07 8.23 2.58
N ARG A 68 -17.04 9.04 2.36
CA ARG A 68 -16.63 9.46 1.01
C ARG A 68 -16.17 8.28 0.15
N LEU A 69 -15.41 7.34 0.71
CA LEU A 69 -14.98 6.12 0.00
C LEU A 69 -16.14 5.17 -0.27
N ALA A 70 -17.07 5.01 0.66
CA ALA A 70 -18.27 4.19 0.47
C ALA A 70 -19.19 4.79 -0.61
N ASN A 71 -19.23 6.12 -0.72
CA ASN A 71 -19.98 6.85 -1.74
C ASN A 71 -19.23 7.00 -3.07
N VAL A 72 -17.99 6.51 -3.19
CA VAL A 72 -17.40 6.23 -4.50
C VAL A 72 -18.07 4.95 -5.00
N GLU A 73 -19.28 5.10 -5.55
CA GLU A 73 -19.85 4.06 -6.40
C GLU A 73 -18.79 3.69 -7.43
N ALA A 74 -18.50 2.39 -7.51
CA ALA A 74 -17.57 1.84 -8.47
C ALA A 74 -18.02 2.29 -9.86
N THR A 75 -17.35 3.31 -10.39
CA THR A 75 -17.64 3.83 -11.72
C THR A 75 -17.50 2.65 -12.66
N PRO A 76 -18.56 2.24 -13.38
CA PRO A 76 -18.46 1.13 -14.30
C PRO A 76 -17.33 1.47 -15.26
N ARG A 77 -16.34 0.56 -15.32
CA ARG A 77 -15.14 0.69 -16.12
C ARG A 77 -15.57 1.12 -17.51
N ALA A 78 -15.18 2.32 -17.93
CA ALA A 78 -15.56 2.89 -19.21
C ALA A 78 -15.42 1.83 -20.30
N ALA A 79 -16.48 1.64 -21.10
CA ALA A 79 -16.45 0.71 -22.22
C ALA A 79 -15.19 0.99 -23.07
N PRO A 80 -14.52 -0.04 -23.60
CA PRO A 80 -13.27 0.11 -24.35
C PRO A 80 -13.56 0.80 -25.69
N GLY A 81 -13.67 2.13 -25.67
CA GLY A 81 -14.23 2.89 -26.79
C GLY A 81 -13.26 3.86 -27.47
N THR A 82 -12.09 4.15 -26.88
CA THR A 82 -11.20 5.21 -27.39
C THR A 82 -9.76 4.78 -27.64
N ALA A 83 -9.40 3.52 -27.40
CA ALA A 83 -8.07 2.98 -27.68
C ALA A 83 -8.14 1.86 -28.73
N ARG A 84 -8.61 2.17 -29.95
CA ARG A 84 -8.68 1.17 -31.04
C ARG A 84 -7.30 0.61 -31.45
N ASP A 85 -6.23 1.38 -31.20
CA ASP A 85 -4.88 1.01 -31.64
C ASP A 85 -4.06 0.27 -30.59
N LYS A 86 -4.53 0.20 -29.34
CA LYS A 86 -3.76 -0.38 -28.23
C LYS A 86 -4.58 -1.38 -27.44
N ALA A 87 -4.20 -2.65 -27.54
CA ALA A 87 -4.71 -3.69 -26.67
C ALA A 87 -4.01 -3.62 -25.31
N ALA A 88 -4.79 -3.73 -24.22
CA ALA A 88 -4.24 -3.88 -22.87
C ALA A 88 -4.07 -5.36 -22.56
N PHE A 89 -2.87 -5.75 -22.10
CA PHE A 89 -2.62 -7.10 -21.56
C PHE A 89 -2.27 -7.00 -20.07
N THR A 90 -2.79 -7.93 -19.27
CA THR A 90 -2.43 -8.05 -17.84
C THR A 90 -1.54 -9.26 -17.67
N LEU A 91 -0.30 -9.06 -17.21
CA LEU A 91 0.67 -10.13 -16.96
C LEU A 91 0.72 -10.49 -15.48
N ARG A 92 0.60 -11.78 -15.16
CA ARG A 92 0.83 -12.30 -13.81
C ARG A 92 2.27 -12.82 -13.72
N LEU A 93 3.00 -12.38 -12.71
CA LEU A 93 4.38 -12.78 -12.41
C LEU A 93 4.43 -13.33 -10.98
N ASP A 94 5.22 -14.38 -10.76
CA ASP A 94 5.61 -14.78 -9.40
C ASP A 94 6.51 -13.72 -8.74
N GLY A 95 6.70 -13.87 -7.43
CA GLY A 95 7.45 -12.90 -6.61
C GLY A 95 8.88 -12.69 -7.11
N ASP A 96 9.57 -13.76 -7.49
CA ASP A 96 10.96 -13.70 -7.92
C ASP A 96 11.11 -13.02 -9.28
N ARG A 97 10.24 -13.35 -10.25
CA ARG A 97 10.23 -12.67 -11.56
C ARG A 97 9.90 -11.19 -11.42
N HIS A 98 8.95 -10.83 -10.56
CA HIS A 98 8.62 -9.42 -10.32
C HIS A 98 9.78 -8.67 -9.65
N LEU A 99 10.46 -9.29 -8.66
CA LEU A 99 11.64 -8.70 -8.03
C LEU A 99 12.76 -8.45 -9.05
N ARG A 100 13.06 -9.44 -9.90
CA ARG A 100 14.05 -9.30 -10.98
C ARG A 100 13.68 -8.18 -11.95
N LEU A 101 12.42 -8.09 -12.39
CA LEU A 101 11.96 -7.02 -13.26
C LEU A 101 12.11 -5.64 -12.60
N ARG A 102 11.78 -5.50 -11.31
CA ARG A 102 11.94 -4.24 -10.57
C ARG A 102 13.41 -3.83 -10.45
N LEU A 103 14.30 -4.76 -10.15
CA LEU A 103 15.74 -4.50 -10.08
C LEU A 103 16.30 -4.12 -11.45
N ALA A 104 15.86 -4.79 -12.52
CA ALA A 104 16.26 -4.45 -13.88
C ALA A 104 15.85 -3.01 -14.24
N SER A 105 14.62 -2.60 -13.90
CA SER A 105 14.14 -1.23 -14.09
C SER A 105 15.01 -0.20 -13.34
N ALA A 106 15.39 -0.49 -12.10
CA ALA A 106 16.24 0.38 -11.30
C ALA A 106 17.66 0.51 -11.88
N VAL A 107 18.27 -0.60 -12.29
CA VAL A 107 19.65 -0.63 -12.84
C VAL A 107 19.72 0.01 -14.23
N ARG A 108 18.67 -0.16 -15.05
CA ARG A 108 18.65 0.34 -16.43
C ARG A 108 18.05 1.74 -16.56
N HIS A 109 17.57 2.33 -15.46
CA HIS A 109 16.87 3.62 -15.46
C HIS A 109 15.70 3.67 -16.48
N ARG A 110 14.99 2.55 -16.63
CA ARG A 110 13.86 2.39 -17.55
C ARG A 110 12.64 1.88 -16.80
N SER A 111 11.45 2.16 -17.32
CA SER A 111 10.23 1.61 -16.71
C SER A 111 10.10 0.12 -17.00
N SER A 112 9.45 -0.62 -16.10
CA SER A 112 9.18 -2.04 -16.30
C SER A 112 8.35 -2.31 -17.55
N GLN A 113 7.45 -1.39 -17.92
CA GLN A 113 6.67 -1.48 -19.14
C GLN A 113 7.58 -1.41 -20.38
N GLN A 114 8.50 -0.45 -20.44
CA GLN A 114 9.43 -0.32 -21.57
C GLN A 114 10.29 -1.57 -21.74
N LEU A 115 10.83 -2.12 -20.64
CA LEU A 115 11.65 -3.33 -20.69
C LEU A 115 10.87 -4.54 -21.22
N VAL A 116 9.60 -4.69 -20.81
CA VAL A 116 8.75 -5.79 -21.28
C VAL A 116 8.34 -5.59 -22.74
N THR A 117 8.05 -4.36 -23.15
CA THR A 117 7.74 -4.04 -24.56
C THR A 117 8.94 -4.31 -25.47
N GLU A 118 10.13 -3.82 -25.11
CA GLU A 118 11.35 -4.05 -25.88
C GLU A 118 11.70 -5.55 -25.98
N ALA A 119 11.53 -6.31 -24.90
CA ALA A 119 11.73 -7.74 -24.91
C ALA A 119 10.72 -8.47 -25.81
N LEU A 120 9.46 -8.02 -25.83
CA LEU A 120 8.43 -8.56 -26.71
C LEU A 120 8.74 -8.25 -28.18
N ASP A 121 9.10 -7.01 -28.50
CA ASP A 121 9.45 -6.59 -29.85
C ASP A 121 10.65 -7.38 -30.38
N ALA A 122 11.69 -7.56 -29.54
CA ALA A 122 12.86 -8.37 -29.89
C ALA A 122 12.51 -9.86 -30.10
N LEU A 123 11.61 -10.41 -29.29
CA LEU A 123 11.13 -11.79 -29.44
C LEU A 123 10.37 -11.97 -30.76
N LEU A 124 9.47 -11.04 -31.10
CA LEU A 124 8.66 -11.09 -32.32
C LEU A 124 9.53 -10.88 -33.57
N ALA A 125 10.52 -10.00 -33.51
CA ALA A 125 11.48 -9.80 -34.59
C ALA A 125 12.28 -11.07 -34.93
N GLY A 126 12.41 -12.00 -33.97
CA GLY A 126 13.02 -13.31 -34.18
C GLY A 126 12.12 -14.34 -34.89
N MET A 127 10.86 -14.01 -35.20
CA MET A 127 9.86 -14.94 -35.76
C MET A 127 9.19 -14.36 -37.02
N PRO A 128 9.90 -14.23 -38.15
CA PRO A 128 9.37 -13.61 -39.38
C PRO A 128 8.19 -14.39 -39.99
N GLU A 129 8.06 -15.69 -39.72
CA GLU A 129 6.92 -16.51 -40.14
C GLU A 129 5.57 -15.98 -39.59
N LEU A 130 5.59 -15.24 -38.47
CA LEU A 130 4.40 -14.60 -37.92
C LEU A 130 3.88 -13.48 -38.82
N ASP A 131 4.73 -12.81 -39.59
CA ASP A 131 4.33 -11.71 -40.47
C ASP A 131 3.43 -12.22 -41.61
N GLU A 132 3.73 -13.40 -42.16
CA GLU A 132 2.92 -14.05 -43.18
C GLU A 132 1.54 -14.45 -42.62
N LEU A 133 1.51 -15.02 -41.42
CA LEU A 133 0.28 -15.38 -40.72
C LEU A 133 -0.58 -14.15 -40.41
N VAL A 134 0.05 -13.03 -40.01
CA VAL A 134 -0.64 -11.76 -39.79
C VAL A 134 -1.21 -11.21 -41.09
N ALA A 135 -0.47 -11.28 -42.20
CA ALA A 135 -0.97 -10.88 -43.52
C ALA A 135 -2.18 -11.71 -43.96
N GLN A 136 -2.13 -13.04 -43.75
CA GLN A 136 -3.23 -13.94 -44.04
C GLN A 136 -4.47 -13.69 -43.15
N ALA A 137 -4.27 -13.37 -41.87
CA ALA A 137 -5.36 -13.05 -40.96
C ALA A 137 -6.08 -11.75 -41.37
N LYS A 138 -5.32 -10.72 -41.78
CA LYS A 138 -5.86 -9.44 -42.26
C LYS A 138 -6.60 -9.56 -43.59
N SER A 139 -6.16 -10.42 -44.50
CA SER A 139 -6.87 -10.63 -45.78
C SER A 139 -8.21 -11.33 -45.56
N ARG A 140 -8.27 -12.29 -44.63
CA ARG A 140 -9.50 -13.02 -44.28
C ARG A 140 -10.54 -12.12 -43.62
N SER A 141 -10.12 -11.15 -42.78
CA SER A 141 -11.05 -10.21 -42.15
C SER A 141 -11.60 -9.13 -43.08
N LYS A 142 -10.99 -8.93 -44.27
CA LYS A 142 -11.41 -7.92 -45.24
C LYS A 142 -12.44 -8.45 -46.25
N GLY A 143 -12.54 -9.78 -46.40
CA GLY A 143 -13.46 -10.45 -47.32
C GLY A 143 -14.77 -10.94 -46.68
N ASN A 144 -14.98 -10.65 -45.40
CA ASN A 144 -16.15 -11.04 -44.60
C ASN A 144 -16.83 -9.81 -44.01
#